data_AF-A0A6B0YBX1-F1
#
_entry.id   AF-A0A6B0YBX1-F1
#
_cell.length_a   1.000
_cell.length_b   1.000
_cell.length_c   1.000
_cell.angle_alpha   90.00
_cell.angle_beta   90.00
_cell.angle_gamma   90.00
#
_symmetry.space_group_name_H-M   'P 1'
#
loop_
_entity.id
_entity.type
_entity.pdbx_description
1 polymer ?
#
loop_
_entity_poly.entity_id
_entity_poly.type
_entity_poly.pdbx_seq_one_letter_code
_entity_poly.pdbx_strand_id
1 'polypeptide(L)' 'MIRDTQRLRDFEACYRREAFRNLTYEEALAIFEALWIEARQINPHFGDDWRQDLEADIALARALNGLPPAS' A
#
# COMPACT_ATOMS: atom_id res chain seq x y z
N MET A 1 -0.69 -0.63 27.94
CA MET A 1 -1.54 -0.98 26.78
C MET A 1 -2.58 0.12 26.64
N ILE A 2 -2.54 0.90 25.56
CA ILE A 2 -3.51 2.00 25.34
C ILE A 2 -4.86 1.36 25.03
N ARG A 3 -5.96 1.87 25.61
CA ARG A 3 -7.31 1.35 25.33
C ARG A 3 -7.69 1.69 23.88
N ASP A 4 -8.06 0.68 23.11
CA ASP A 4 -8.67 0.87 21.79
C ASP A 4 -10.03 1.57 21.98
N THR A 5 -10.08 2.82 21.54
CA THR A 5 -11.25 3.69 21.64
C THR A 5 -11.51 4.30 20.27
N GLN A 6 -12.76 4.67 19.98
CA GLN A 6 -13.09 5.32 18.71
C GLN A 6 -12.22 6.56 18.45
N ARG A 7 -11.94 7.34 19.50
CA ARG A 7 -11.07 8.52 19.44
C ARG A 7 -9.62 8.18 19.07
N LEU A 8 -9.10 7.03 19.52
CA LEU A 8 -7.77 6.55 19.12
C LEU A 8 -7.75 6.15 17.65
N ARG A 9 -8.78 5.44 17.17
CA ARG A 9 -8.92 5.06 15.76
C ARG A 9 -9.01 6.28 14.84
N ASP A 10 -9.80 7.28 15.23
CA ASP A 10 -9.94 8.52 14.46
C ASP A 10 -8.62 9.31 14.41
N PHE A 11 -7.89 9.34 15.53
CA PHE A 11 -6.56 9.95 15.60
C PHE A 11 -5.55 9.23 14.71
N GLU A 12 -5.48 7.89 14.75
CA GLU A 12 -4.61 7.11 13.88
C GLU A 12 -4.96 7.30 12.40
N ALA A 13 -6.26 7.36 12.06
CA ALA A 13 -6.70 7.59 10.69
C ALA A 13 -6.35 9.00 10.19
N CYS A 14 -6.36 10.00 11.08
CA CYS A 14 -5.92 11.36 10.78
C CYS A 14 -4.39 11.41 10.60
N TYR A 15 -3.66 10.82 11.54
CA TYR A 15 -2.21 10.73 11.53
C TYR A 15 -1.70 9.99 10.29
N ARG A 16 -2.28 8.84 9.93
CA ARG A 16 -1.93 8.12 8.69
C ARG A 16 -2.17 8.98 7.46
N ARG A 17 -3.30 9.70 7.39
CA ARG A 17 -3.59 10.61 6.27
C ARG A 17 -2.60 11.75 6.17
N GLU A 18 -2.14 12.30 7.27
CA GLU A 18 -1.14 13.37 7.28
C GLU A 18 0.27 12.84 7.00
N ALA A 19 0.66 11.73 7.64
CA ALA A 19 1.95 11.08 7.47
C ALA A 19 2.18 10.62 6.02
N PHE A 20 1.11 10.24 5.32
CA PHE A 20 1.17 9.76 3.94
C PHE A 20 0.69 10.79 2.91
N ARG A 21 0.42 12.05 3.31
CA ARG A 21 -0.13 13.09 2.43
C ARG A 21 0.78 13.39 1.22
N ASN A 22 2.10 13.34 1.44
CA ASN A 22 3.11 13.72 0.44
C ASN A 22 3.91 12.52 -0.06
N LEU A 23 3.43 11.31 0.19
CA LEU A 23 4.15 10.11 -0.20
C LEU A 23 4.16 10.00 -1.72
N THR A 24 5.35 9.80 -2.30
CA THR A 24 5.41 9.52 -3.73
C THR A 24 4.86 8.14 -4.01
N TYR A 25 4.52 7.90 -5.27
CA TYR A 25 4.11 6.57 -5.71
C TYR A 25 5.18 5.51 -5.40
N GLU A 26 6.47 5.82 -5.61
CA GLU A 26 7.55 4.87 -5.31
C GLU A 26 7.67 4.58 -3.82
N GLU A 27 7.52 5.60 -2.97
CA GLU A 27 7.56 5.43 -1.51
C GLU A 27 6.39 4.56 -1.03
N ALA A 28 5.21 4.70 -1.63
CA ALA A 28 4.03 3.93 -1.25
C ALA A 28 4.20 2.46 -1.64
N LEU A 29 4.80 2.23 -2.81
CA LEU A 29 5.13 0.90 -3.31
C LEU A 29 6.15 0.19 -2.41
N ALA A 30 7.17 0.91 -1.93
CA ALA A 30 8.16 0.37 -1.00
C ALA A 30 7.54 -0.04 0.35
N ILE A 31 6.61 0.76 0.89
CA ILE A 31 5.86 0.40 2.11
C ILE A 31 5.01 -0.85 1.87
N PHE A 32 4.32 -0.92 0.73
CA PHE A 32 3.52 -2.09 0.37
C PHE A 32 4.38 -3.36 0.28
N GLU A 33 5.54 -3.29 -0.38
CA GLU A 33 6.49 -4.41 -0.49
C GLU A 33 6.94 -4.90 0.89
N ALA A 34 7.25 -3.97 1.81
CA ALA A 34 7.64 -4.33 3.17
C ALA A 34 6.51 -5.04 3.93
N LEU A 35 5.27 -4.55 3.82
CA LEU A 35 4.09 -5.19 4.44
C LEU A 35 3.81 -6.57 3.83
N TRP A 36 4.03 -6.74 2.54
CA TRP A 36 3.88 -8.02 1.87
C TRP A 36 4.90 -9.06 2.38
N ILE A 37 6.17 -8.66 2.52
CA ILE A 37 7.22 -9.53 3.07
C ILE A 37 6.84 -10.00 4.48
N GLU A 38 6.37 -9.10 5.34
CA GLU A 38 5.89 -9.44 6.69
C GLU A 38 4.68 -10.40 6.64
N ALA A 39 3.71 -10.16 5.75
CA ALA A 39 2.56 -11.04 5.57
C ALA A 39 2.99 -12.46 5.16
N ARG A 40 4.01 -12.59 4.30
CA ARG A 40 4.56 -13.89 3.90
C ARG A 40 5.30 -14.62 5.02
N GLN A 41 5.90 -13.90 5.98
CA GLN A 41 6.48 -14.53 7.16
C GLN A 41 5.39 -15.20 8.03
N ILE A 42 4.20 -14.61 8.09
CA ILE A 42 3.05 -15.12 8.85
C ILE A 42 2.33 -16.24 8.09
N ASN A 43 2.17 -16.08 6.77
CA ASN A 43 1.55 -17.08 5.90
C ASN A 43 2.40 -17.30 4.63
N PRO A 44 3.23 -18.36 4.61
CA PRO A 44 4.12 -18.65 3.48
C PRO A 44 3.40 -18.90 2.14
N HIS A 45 2.12 -19.28 2.18
CA HIS A 45 1.29 -19.54 1.00
C HIS A 45 0.56 -18.29 0.48
N PHE A 46 0.80 -17.12 1.07
CA PHE A 46 0.17 -15.87 0.66
C PHE A 46 0.86 -15.30 -0.58
N GLY A 47 0.43 -15.78 -1.75
CA GLY A 47 0.86 -15.31 -3.08
C GLY A 47 2.35 -15.48 -3.37
N ASP A 48 2.70 -15.70 -4.64
CA ASP A 48 4.11 -15.83 -5.02
C ASP A 48 4.73 -14.49 -5.42
N ASP A 49 3.97 -13.63 -6.10
CA ASP A 49 4.43 -12.33 -6.60
C ASP A 49 3.32 -11.28 -6.58
N TRP A 50 3.37 -10.39 -5.58
CA TRP A 50 2.43 -9.29 -5.44
C TRP A 50 2.49 -8.27 -6.57
N ARG A 51 3.62 -8.21 -7.30
CA ARG A 51 3.78 -7.24 -8.39
C ARG A 51 2.88 -7.60 -9.56
N GLN A 52 2.68 -8.88 -9.83
CA GLN A 52 1.73 -9.35 -10.85
C GLN A 52 0.30 -8.93 -10.54
N ASP A 53 -0.08 -9.00 -9.26
CA ASP A 53 -1.42 -8.56 -8.83
C ASP A 53 -1.62 -7.05 -9.03
N LEU A 54 -0.56 -6.26 -8.94
CA LEU A 54 -0.58 -4.80 -9.09
C LEU A 54 -0.35 -4.31 -10.53
N GLU A 55 0.19 -5.13 -11.43
CA GLU A 55 0.43 -4.74 -12.83
C GLU A 55 -0.85 -4.28 -13.54
N ALA A 56 -1.97 -4.98 -13.30
CA ALA A 56 -3.26 -4.62 -13.87
C ALA A 56 -3.76 -3.25 -13.38
N ASP A 57 -3.61 -3.00 -12.07
CA ASP A 57 -4.00 -1.73 -11.45
C ASP A 57 -3.10 -0.58 -11.92
N ILE A 58 -1.79 -0.83 -12.08
CA ILE A 58 -0.83 0.14 -12.63
C ILE A 58 -1.17 0.45 -14.08
N ALA A 59 -1.44 -0.56 -14.90
CA ALA A 59 -1.82 -0.38 -16.30
C ALA A 59 -3.11 0.45 -16.42
N LEU A 60 -4.11 0.16 -15.59
CA LEU A 60 -5.36 0.91 -15.54
C LEU A 60 -5.13 2.37 -15.11
N ALA A 61 -4.35 2.59 -14.04
CA ALA A 61 -4.03 3.93 -13.57
C ALA A 61 -3.29 4.75 -14.63
N ARG A 62 -2.34 4.14 -15.36
CA ARG A 62 -1.62 4.80 -16.46
C ARG A 62 -2.55 5.14 -17.61
N ALA A 63 -3.44 4.24 -18.00
CA ALA A 63 -4.43 4.48 -19.05
C ALA A 63 -5.38 5.65 -18.68
N LEU A 64 -5.87 5.70 -17.43
CA LEU A 64 -6.73 6.78 -16.94
C LEU A 64 -6.03 8.15 -16.92
N ASN A 65 -4.71 8.16 -16.72
CA ASN A 65 -3.91 9.38 -16.68
C ASN A 65 -3.24 9.72 -18.02
N GLY A 66 -3.53 8.98 -19.09
CA GLY A 66 -2.94 9.21 -20.42
C GLY A 66 -1.42 8.94 -20.49
N LEU A 67 -0.90 8.13 -19.57
CA LEU A 67 0.50 7.74 -19.53
C LEU A 67 0.73 6.49 -20.41
N PRO A 68 1.91 6.34 -21.06
CA PRO A 68 2.23 5.16 -21.87
C PRO A 68 2.27 3.88 -21.01
N PRO A 69 2.27 2.65 -21.54
CA PRO A 69 2.44 1.43 -20.75
C PRO A 69 3.74 1.46 -19.93
N ALA A 70 3.77 0.76 -18.80
CA ALA A 70 5.04 0.53 -18.08
C ALA A 70 5.87 -0.50 -18.86
N SER A 71 7.15 -0.23 -19.07
CA SER A 71 8.10 -1.06 -19.83
C SER A 71 8.73 -2.15 -18.99
#